data_AF-A0A8J3MIV5-F1
#
_entry.id   AF-A0A8J3MIV5-F1
#
_cell.length_a   1.000
_cell.length_b   1.000
_cell.length_c   1.000
_cell.angle_alpha   90.00
_cell.angle_beta   90.00
_cell.angle_gamma   90.00
#
_symmetry.space_group_name_H-M   'P 1'
#
loop_
_entity.id
_entity.type
_entity.pdbx_description
1 polymer ?
#
loop_
_entity_poly.entity_id
_entity_poly.type
_entity_poly.pdbx_seq_one_letter_code
_entity_poly.pdbx_strand_id
1 'polypeptide(L)'
;MSSPTGVAPANAVSDEHSKDILYREVYDPFTATWFRELAASPERKDLLGRVGPGDALTGLNRMNEMFRDLVDASLRELGPRLDGMLGLVATHCDEVTWAGQRVPPPGASPEQLLASLTHKLKRNISLGAVEAVICLESALRYGRDVVGLSGDPLRELLRGSRQLYKALAYVHDDQEKTRFEFLTGTTGFLAYPDATFEHVLLHGRYRIPADKFVLIGAGGERRLRFVPLPPHTEPLATPVKRCPAERLRGIVDEHPTLNAALWDLVIDIYDRSGRFAPA
;
A
#
# COMPACT_ATOMS: atom_id res chain seq x y z
N MET A 1 -5.65 -48.63 45.19
CA MET A 1 -6.38 -47.35 45.22
C MET A 1 -5.90 -46.55 44.02
N SER A 2 -6.69 -46.61 42.94
CA SER A 2 -6.35 -46.00 41.66
C SER A 2 -6.88 -44.57 41.65
N SER A 3 -6.00 -43.59 41.49
CA SER A 3 -6.37 -42.19 41.32
C SER A 3 -7.05 -41.99 39.97
N PRO A 4 -8.17 -41.26 39.89
CA PRO A 4 -8.87 -41.03 38.64
C PRO A 4 -8.22 -39.89 37.85
N THR A 5 -8.16 -40.14 36.55
CA THR A 5 -8.03 -39.21 35.42
C THR A 5 -9.11 -38.11 35.40
N GLY A 6 -8.75 -36.94 34.89
CA GLY A 6 -9.64 -35.81 34.55
C GLY A 6 -9.30 -34.59 35.41
N VAL A 7 -8.89 -33.44 34.88
CA VAL A 7 -9.51 -32.67 33.79
C VAL A 7 -8.40 -31.90 33.06
N ALA A 8 -8.34 -31.99 31.72
CA ALA A 8 -7.52 -31.08 30.94
C ALA A 8 -8.17 -29.69 30.98
N PRO A 9 -7.45 -28.62 31.35
CA PRO A 9 -8.02 -27.29 31.37
C PRO A 9 -8.35 -26.84 29.94
N ALA A 10 -9.53 -26.23 29.84
CA ALA A 10 -10.10 -25.65 28.64
C ALA A 10 -9.20 -24.54 28.05
N ASN A 11 -9.21 -24.47 26.73
CA ASN A 11 -8.84 -23.32 25.90
C ASN A 11 -7.45 -22.73 26.17
N ALA A 12 -6.45 -23.27 25.45
CA ALA A 12 -5.32 -22.46 25.04
C ALA A 12 -5.85 -21.31 24.15
N VAL A 13 -6.13 -20.16 24.76
CA VAL A 13 -6.25 -18.90 24.04
C VAL A 13 -4.93 -18.73 23.31
N SER A 14 -4.97 -18.75 21.98
CA SER A 14 -3.81 -18.57 21.11
C SER A 14 -2.96 -17.38 21.60
N ASP A 15 -1.68 -17.59 21.89
CA ASP A 15 -0.67 -16.55 22.22
C ASP A 15 -0.39 -15.60 21.02
N GLU A 16 -1.31 -15.52 20.06
CA GLU A 16 -1.15 -14.80 18.82
C GLU A 16 -1.55 -13.32 18.99
N HIS A 17 -0.61 -12.43 18.69
CA HIS A 17 -0.79 -10.98 18.77
C HIS A 17 -2.02 -10.53 17.96
N SER A 18 -2.86 -9.64 18.49
CA SER A 18 -4.12 -9.22 17.81
C SER A 18 -3.90 -8.68 16.39
N LYS A 19 -2.80 -7.96 16.15
CA LYS A 19 -2.35 -7.55 14.81
C LYS A 19 -2.25 -8.72 13.82
N ASP A 20 -1.77 -9.90 14.25
CA ASP A 20 -1.61 -11.08 13.39
C ASP A 20 -2.98 -11.65 12.98
N ILE A 21 -3.90 -11.73 13.95
CA ILE A 21 -5.29 -12.14 13.71
C ILE A 21 -5.97 -11.20 12.72
N LEU A 22 -5.88 -9.87 12.95
CA LEU A 22 -6.47 -8.86 12.06
C LEU A 22 -5.90 -8.96 10.63
N TYR A 23 -4.59 -9.17 10.48
CA TYR A 23 -4.00 -9.33 9.15
C TYR A 23 -4.47 -10.59 8.46
N ARG A 24 -4.43 -11.73 9.13
CA ARG A 24 -4.77 -13.03 8.51
C ARG A 24 -6.26 -13.13 8.19
N GLU A 25 -7.12 -12.68 9.10
CA GLU A 25 -8.56 -12.94 9.02
C GLU A 25 -9.36 -11.78 8.43
N VAL A 26 -8.82 -10.55 8.46
CA VAL A 26 -9.53 -9.36 7.95
C VAL A 26 -8.82 -8.78 6.72
N TYR A 27 -7.55 -8.39 6.83
CA TYR A 27 -6.89 -7.65 5.75
C TYR A 27 -6.49 -8.54 4.57
N ASP A 28 -5.97 -9.73 4.80
CA ASP A 28 -5.56 -10.65 3.72
C ASP A 28 -6.74 -11.10 2.86
N PRO A 29 -7.89 -11.51 3.43
CA PRO A 29 -9.06 -11.90 2.65
C PRO A 29 -9.65 -10.74 1.86
N PHE A 30 -9.78 -9.57 2.49
CA PHE A 30 -10.24 -8.38 1.79
C PHE A 30 -9.31 -8.04 0.63
N THR A 31 -8.00 -8.02 0.88
CA THR A 31 -6.99 -7.69 -0.14
C THR A 31 -7.07 -8.70 -1.28
N ALA A 32 -7.15 -10.00 -1.01
CA ALA A 32 -7.29 -11.03 -2.03
C ALA A 32 -8.53 -10.81 -2.90
N THR A 33 -9.69 -10.53 -2.29
CA THR A 33 -10.93 -10.25 -3.03
C THR A 33 -10.79 -8.98 -3.86
N TRP A 34 -10.32 -7.89 -3.26
CA TRP A 34 -10.15 -6.61 -3.94
C TRP A 34 -9.23 -6.68 -5.16
N PHE A 35 -8.19 -7.50 -5.09
CA PHE A 35 -7.34 -7.75 -6.25
C PHE A 35 -8.02 -8.53 -7.37
N ARG A 36 -8.86 -9.52 -7.05
CA ARG A 36 -9.63 -10.23 -8.07
C ARG A 36 -10.60 -9.29 -8.76
N GLU A 37 -11.30 -8.46 -7.98
CA GLU A 37 -12.18 -7.42 -8.51
C GLU A 37 -11.42 -6.43 -9.40
N LEU A 38 -10.25 -5.97 -8.96
CA LEU A 38 -9.39 -5.11 -9.77
C LEU A 38 -8.91 -5.78 -11.05
N ALA A 39 -8.54 -7.06 -10.99
CA ALA A 39 -8.09 -7.81 -12.17
C ALA A 39 -9.23 -8.00 -13.19
N ALA A 40 -10.46 -8.20 -12.71
CA ALA A 40 -11.65 -8.37 -13.53
C ALA A 40 -12.26 -7.03 -14.01
N SER A 41 -11.91 -5.91 -13.37
CA SER A 41 -12.51 -4.60 -13.62
C SER A 41 -12.33 -4.16 -15.09
N PRO A 42 -13.44 -3.86 -15.81
CA PRO A 42 -13.36 -3.24 -17.13
C PRO A 42 -12.77 -1.83 -17.07
N GLU A 43 -13.00 -1.08 -15.98
CA GLU A 43 -12.45 0.25 -15.77
C GLU A 43 -10.92 0.25 -15.79
N ARG A 44 -10.28 -0.83 -15.31
CA ARG A 44 -8.83 -1.01 -15.40
C ARG A 44 -8.35 -1.00 -16.86
N LYS A 45 -9.09 -1.60 -17.78
CA LYS A 45 -8.73 -1.63 -19.22
C LYS A 45 -8.88 -0.26 -19.86
N ASP A 46 -9.90 0.49 -19.45
CA ASP A 46 -10.22 1.80 -19.99
C ASP A 46 -9.37 2.94 -19.40
N LEU A 47 -8.80 2.75 -18.20
CA LEU A 47 -8.15 3.81 -17.43
C LEU A 47 -7.09 4.56 -18.25
N LEU A 48 -6.19 3.83 -18.90
CA LEU A 48 -5.09 4.42 -19.67
C LEU A 48 -5.55 5.08 -20.97
N GLY A 49 -6.66 4.62 -21.56
CA GLY A 49 -7.22 5.20 -22.78
C GLY A 49 -7.73 6.64 -22.59
N ARG A 50 -7.92 7.06 -21.34
CA ARG A 50 -8.45 8.38 -20.99
C ARG A 50 -7.41 9.32 -20.36
N VAL A 51 -6.14 8.91 -20.32
CA VAL A 51 -5.01 9.76 -19.86
C VAL A 51 -4.45 10.51 -21.07
N GLY A 52 -4.56 11.84 -21.04
CA GLY A 52 -4.00 12.70 -22.09
C GLY A 52 -2.55 13.12 -21.83
N PRO A 53 -1.85 13.65 -22.85
CA PRO A 53 -0.55 14.29 -22.67
C PRO A 53 -0.62 15.42 -21.64
N GLY A 54 0.36 15.47 -20.74
CA GLY A 54 0.42 16.45 -19.64
C GLY A 54 -0.49 16.14 -18.44
N ASP A 55 -1.34 15.12 -18.51
CA ASP A 55 -2.45 14.92 -17.56
C ASP A 55 -2.25 13.74 -16.59
N ALA A 56 -1.07 13.64 -15.98
CA ALA A 56 -0.78 12.59 -15.01
C ALA A 56 -1.71 12.66 -13.79
N LEU A 57 -2.04 13.88 -13.33
CA LEU A 57 -2.84 14.09 -12.11
C LEU A 57 -4.25 13.52 -12.27
N THR A 58 -4.93 13.79 -13.39
CA THR A 58 -6.26 13.22 -13.65
C THR A 58 -6.19 11.70 -13.79
N GLY A 59 -5.16 11.16 -14.46
CA GLY A 59 -4.95 9.72 -14.55
C GLY A 59 -4.83 9.05 -13.18
N LEU A 60 -4.05 9.64 -12.28
CA LEU A 60 -3.88 9.14 -10.91
C LEU A 60 -5.14 9.29 -10.05
N ASN A 61 -5.85 10.41 -10.17
CA ASN A 61 -7.13 10.60 -9.48
C ASN A 61 -8.16 9.54 -9.90
N ARG A 62 -8.28 9.29 -11.21
CA ARG A 62 -9.19 8.24 -11.74
C ARG A 62 -8.79 6.84 -11.29
N MET A 63 -7.48 6.55 -11.29
CA MET A 63 -6.97 5.28 -10.74
C MET A 63 -7.41 5.12 -9.28
N ASN A 64 -7.27 6.18 -8.47
CA ASN A 64 -7.63 6.16 -7.06
C ASN A 64 -9.14 6.06 -6.82
N GLU A 65 -9.96 6.74 -7.63
CA GLU A 65 -11.42 6.61 -7.61
C GLU A 65 -11.83 5.16 -7.89
N MET A 66 -11.35 4.58 -8.99
CA MET A 66 -11.57 3.18 -9.34
C MET A 66 -11.20 2.24 -8.19
N PHE A 67 -10.01 2.41 -7.62
CA PHE A 67 -9.55 1.62 -6.48
C PHE A 67 -10.48 1.71 -5.26
N ARG A 68 -10.98 2.91 -4.95
CA ARG A 68 -11.92 3.13 -3.84
C ARG A 68 -13.27 2.51 -4.12
N ASP A 69 -13.78 2.60 -5.34
CA ASP A 69 -15.07 2.00 -5.72
C ASP A 69 -15.03 0.48 -5.62
N LEU A 70 -13.89 -0.13 -5.99
CA LEU A 70 -13.67 -1.56 -5.84
C LEU A 70 -13.68 -2.03 -4.37
N VAL A 71 -13.41 -1.15 -3.40
CA VAL A 71 -13.57 -1.51 -1.97
C VAL A 71 -15.00 -1.89 -1.66
N ASP A 72 -15.97 -1.11 -2.14
CA ASP A 72 -17.38 -1.36 -1.87
C ASP A 72 -17.84 -2.66 -2.56
N ALA A 73 -17.39 -2.90 -3.79
CA ALA A 73 -17.65 -4.14 -4.50
C ALA A 73 -17.05 -5.35 -3.76
N SER A 74 -15.82 -5.24 -3.30
CA SER A 74 -15.12 -6.31 -2.58
C SER A 74 -15.77 -6.66 -1.25
N LEU A 75 -16.25 -5.66 -0.51
CA LEU A 75 -16.95 -5.89 0.75
C LEU A 75 -18.30 -6.59 0.53
N ARG A 76 -19.01 -6.28 -0.55
CA ARG A 76 -20.23 -7.02 -0.93
C ARG A 76 -19.92 -8.48 -1.28
N GLU A 77 -18.85 -8.73 -2.04
CA GLU A 77 -18.45 -10.08 -2.45
C GLU A 77 -18.00 -10.96 -1.28
N LEU A 78 -17.47 -10.38 -0.21
CA LEU A 78 -17.11 -11.13 1.00
C LEU A 78 -18.34 -11.76 1.70
N GLY A 79 -19.54 -11.24 1.47
CA GLY A 79 -20.80 -11.85 1.91
C GLY A 79 -20.78 -12.25 3.41
N PRO A 80 -21.16 -13.49 3.77
CA PRO A 80 -21.19 -13.95 5.16
C PRO A 80 -19.83 -13.89 5.90
N ARG A 81 -18.71 -13.85 5.17
CA ARG A 81 -17.38 -13.71 5.78
C ARG A 81 -17.21 -12.33 6.42
N LEU A 82 -17.89 -11.32 5.88
CA LEU A 82 -17.81 -9.95 6.38
C LEU A 82 -18.27 -9.85 7.83
N ASP A 83 -19.34 -10.55 8.22
CA ASP A 83 -19.84 -10.52 9.60
C ASP A 83 -18.79 -11.04 10.60
N GLY A 84 -18.09 -12.12 10.25
CA GLY A 84 -16.98 -12.64 11.03
C GLY A 84 -15.80 -11.65 11.11
N MET A 85 -15.48 -10.99 10.00
CA MET A 85 -14.45 -9.94 9.96
C MET A 85 -14.82 -8.75 10.84
N LEU A 86 -16.08 -8.30 10.82
CA LEU A 86 -16.57 -7.21 11.66
C LEU A 86 -16.53 -7.58 13.15
N GLY A 87 -16.85 -8.83 13.51
CA GLY A 87 -16.70 -9.32 14.88
C GLY A 87 -15.26 -9.29 15.38
N LEU A 88 -14.30 -9.66 14.53
CA LEU A 88 -12.87 -9.57 14.86
C LEU A 88 -12.38 -8.12 14.97
N VAL A 89 -12.82 -7.23 14.07
CA VAL A 89 -12.53 -5.79 14.16
C VAL A 89 -13.10 -5.19 15.44
N ALA A 90 -14.32 -5.58 15.84
CA ALA A 90 -14.92 -5.14 17.10
C ALA A 90 -14.10 -5.62 18.31
N THR A 91 -13.66 -6.87 18.28
CA THR A 91 -12.89 -7.50 19.38
C THR A 91 -11.51 -6.86 19.55
N HIS A 92 -10.88 -6.47 18.45
CA HIS A 92 -9.52 -5.92 18.43
C HIS A 92 -9.50 -4.45 18.00
N CYS A 93 -10.56 -3.70 18.31
CA CYS A 93 -10.77 -2.34 17.80
C CYS A 93 -9.63 -1.38 18.18
N ASP A 94 -9.08 -1.51 19.40
CA ASP A 94 -8.01 -0.67 19.93
C ASP A 94 -6.65 -0.92 19.24
N GLU A 95 -6.50 -2.10 18.63
CA GLU A 95 -5.30 -2.51 17.88
C GLU A 95 -5.36 -2.06 16.41
N VAL A 96 -6.46 -1.44 16.00
CA VAL A 96 -6.64 -0.93 14.64
C VAL A 96 -6.25 0.54 14.59
N THR A 97 -5.29 0.88 13.72
CA THR A 97 -4.94 2.30 13.46
C THR A 97 -6.04 3.02 12.69
N TRP A 98 -6.97 3.62 13.41
CA TRP A 98 -7.99 4.51 12.85
C TRP A 98 -7.38 5.90 12.58
N ALA A 99 -7.87 6.59 11.55
CA ALA A 99 -7.48 7.98 11.28
C ALA A 99 -8.74 8.82 11.03
N GLY A 100 -8.66 10.13 11.31
CA GLY A 100 -9.75 11.07 11.00
C GLY A 100 -11.04 10.83 11.80
N GLN A 101 -10.93 10.41 13.06
CA GLN A 101 -12.05 10.27 14.02
C GLN A 101 -13.16 9.26 13.63
N ARG A 102 -12.92 8.37 12.65
CA ARG A 102 -13.82 7.24 12.37
C ARG A 102 -13.48 5.99 13.16
N VAL A 103 -13.06 6.18 14.42
CA VAL A 103 -12.96 5.08 15.38
C VAL A 103 -14.39 4.64 15.68
N PRO A 104 -14.73 3.35 15.56
CA PRO A 104 -16.03 2.85 16.00
C PRO A 104 -16.26 3.19 17.48
N PRO A 105 -17.41 3.74 17.86
CA PRO A 105 -17.70 3.98 19.28
C PRO A 105 -17.80 2.64 20.05
N PRO A 106 -17.59 2.64 21.37
CA PRO A 106 -17.84 1.46 22.20
C PRO A 106 -19.28 0.97 21.98
N GLY A 107 -19.44 -0.33 21.69
CA GLY A 107 -20.75 -0.91 21.39
C GLY A 107 -21.31 -0.56 20.00
N ALA A 108 -20.46 -0.13 19.06
CA ALA A 108 -20.84 0.16 17.69
C ALA A 108 -21.66 -0.98 17.05
N SER A 109 -22.70 -0.62 16.31
CA SER A 109 -23.47 -1.58 15.52
C SER A 109 -22.62 -2.17 14.38
N PRO A 110 -22.99 -3.34 13.81
CA PRO A 110 -22.32 -3.89 12.64
C PRO A 110 -22.23 -2.89 11.47
N GLU A 111 -23.27 -2.06 11.27
CA GLU A 111 -23.28 -1.02 10.25
C GLU A 111 -22.23 0.08 10.50
N GLN A 112 -22.09 0.53 11.75
CA GLN A 112 -21.08 1.54 12.13
C GLN A 112 -19.66 0.99 12.01
N LEU A 113 -19.45 -0.27 12.39
CA LEU A 113 -18.18 -0.98 12.21
C LEU A 113 -17.84 -1.11 10.73
N LEU A 114 -18.81 -1.49 9.90
CA LEU A 114 -18.64 -1.61 8.46
C LEU A 114 -18.30 -0.26 7.82
N ALA A 115 -19.00 0.82 8.17
CA ALA A 115 -18.71 2.15 7.67
C ALA A 115 -17.30 2.63 8.03
N SER A 116 -16.86 2.33 9.26
CA SER A 116 -15.52 2.68 9.75
C SER A 116 -14.43 1.86 9.05
N LEU A 117 -14.64 0.54 8.92
CA LEU A 117 -13.73 -0.36 8.21
C LEU A 117 -13.63 0.01 6.72
N THR A 118 -14.77 0.28 6.06
CA THR A 118 -14.82 0.71 4.65
C THR A 118 -14.00 1.99 4.45
N HIS A 119 -14.20 2.98 5.32
CA HIS A 119 -13.44 4.22 5.28
C HIS A 119 -11.93 3.98 5.44
N LYS A 120 -11.55 3.16 6.42
CA LYS A 120 -10.15 2.77 6.65
C LYS A 120 -9.53 2.09 5.43
N LEU A 121 -10.22 1.13 4.83
CA LEU A 121 -9.72 0.39 3.66
C LEU A 121 -9.52 1.31 2.45
N LYS A 122 -10.51 2.17 2.16
CA LYS A 122 -10.40 3.21 1.12
C LYS A 122 -9.21 4.14 1.36
N ARG A 123 -9.03 4.60 2.60
CA ARG A 123 -7.91 5.46 2.99
C ARG A 123 -6.56 4.76 2.75
N ASN A 124 -6.41 3.53 3.22
CA ASN A 124 -5.17 2.77 3.10
C ASN A 124 -4.79 2.52 1.63
N ILE A 125 -5.77 2.22 0.77
CA ILE A 125 -5.53 2.05 -0.66
C ILE A 125 -5.11 3.37 -1.31
N SER A 126 -5.81 4.47 -1.01
CA SER A 126 -5.41 5.80 -1.50
C SER A 126 -4.00 6.18 -1.06
N LEU A 127 -3.65 5.86 0.18
CA LEU A 127 -2.32 6.13 0.69
C LEU A 127 -1.24 5.32 -0.05
N GLY A 128 -1.44 4.01 -0.23
CA GLY A 128 -0.49 3.19 -0.98
C GLY A 128 -0.26 3.72 -2.41
N ALA A 129 -1.30 4.26 -3.04
CA ALA A 129 -1.17 4.93 -4.33
C ALA A 129 -0.32 6.23 -4.23
N VAL A 130 -0.53 7.05 -3.19
CA VAL A 130 0.27 8.27 -2.96
C VAL A 130 1.74 7.93 -2.71
N GLU A 131 2.02 6.89 -1.93
CA GLU A 131 3.38 6.40 -1.65
C GLU A 131 4.09 5.90 -2.92
N ALA A 132 3.36 5.18 -3.78
CA ALA A 132 3.88 4.75 -5.08
C ALA A 132 4.25 5.96 -5.96
N VAL A 133 3.43 7.02 -5.95
CA VAL A 133 3.71 8.27 -6.68
C VAL A 133 4.89 9.03 -6.08
N ILE A 134 5.03 9.09 -4.76
CA ILE A 134 6.20 9.68 -4.07
C ILE A 134 7.49 8.98 -4.51
N CYS A 135 7.48 7.63 -4.49
CA CYS A 135 8.59 6.81 -4.95
C CYS A 135 8.93 7.11 -6.42
N LEU A 136 7.92 7.03 -7.30
CA LEU A 136 8.12 7.14 -8.73
C LEU A 136 8.58 8.54 -9.14
N GLU A 137 7.96 9.58 -8.63
CA GLU A 137 8.31 10.97 -8.93
C GLU A 137 9.75 11.29 -8.49
N SER A 138 10.15 10.83 -7.30
CA SER A 138 11.51 11.02 -6.80
C SER A 138 12.53 10.21 -7.60
N ALA A 139 12.20 8.96 -7.96
CA ALA A 139 13.05 8.09 -8.77
C ALA A 139 13.18 8.59 -10.22
N LEU A 140 12.12 9.15 -10.80
CA LEU A 140 12.12 9.77 -12.12
C LEU A 140 13.11 10.94 -12.16
N ARG A 141 13.07 11.81 -11.15
CA ARG A 141 14.02 12.92 -11.01
C ARG A 141 15.45 12.44 -10.84
N TYR A 142 15.68 11.46 -9.97
CA TYR A 142 17.02 10.86 -9.81
C TYR A 142 17.53 10.28 -11.14
N GLY A 143 16.70 9.50 -11.84
CA GLY A 143 17.05 8.89 -13.13
C GLY A 143 17.37 9.93 -14.21
N ARG A 144 16.66 11.05 -14.22
CA ARG A 144 16.90 12.16 -15.15
C ARG A 144 18.11 12.99 -14.76
N ASP A 145 18.12 13.53 -13.55
CA ASP A 145 19.02 14.60 -13.14
C ASP A 145 20.39 14.07 -12.68
N VAL A 146 20.44 12.84 -12.15
CA VAL A 146 21.66 12.24 -11.61
C VAL A 146 22.20 11.16 -12.55
N VAL A 147 21.34 10.29 -13.08
CA VAL A 147 21.78 9.21 -13.99
C VAL A 147 21.85 9.68 -15.45
N GLY A 148 21.12 10.74 -15.82
CA GLY A 148 21.13 11.28 -17.19
C GLY A 148 20.29 10.47 -18.19
N LEU A 149 19.24 9.78 -17.73
CA LEU A 149 18.33 9.01 -18.58
C LEU A 149 17.05 9.79 -18.90
N SER A 150 16.48 9.54 -20.08
CA SER A 150 15.17 10.05 -20.52
C SER A 150 14.50 9.05 -21.46
N GLY A 151 13.20 9.21 -21.72
CA GLY A 151 12.46 8.36 -22.65
C GLY A 151 12.47 6.89 -22.24
N ASP A 152 12.62 6.00 -23.23
CA ASP A 152 12.56 4.55 -23.04
C ASP A 152 13.57 4.01 -22.02
N PRO A 153 14.88 4.40 -22.04
CA PRO A 153 15.83 3.98 -21.02
C PRO A 153 15.43 4.32 -19.58
N LEU A 154 14.84 5.50 -19.36
CA LEU A 154 14.35 5.89 -18.03
C LEU A 154 13.14 5.06 -17.62
N ARG A 155 12.19 4.86 -18.55
CA ARG A 155 11.01 4.02 -18.32
C ARG A 155 11.40 2.59 -17.96
N GLU A 156 12.35 2.00 -18.68
CA GLU A 156 12.87 0.65 -18.42
C GLU A 156 13.54 0.54 -17.05
N LEU A 157 14.40 1.52 -16.69
CA LEU A 157 15.00 1.60 -15.37
C LEU A 157 13.94 1.58 -14.27
N LEU A 158 12.90 2.41 -14.40
CA LEU A 158 11.85 2.51 -13.39
C LEU A 158 10.98 1.25 -13.33
N ARG A 159 10.65 0.62 -14.47
CA ARG A 159 9.96 -0.70 -14.46
C ARG A 159 10.80 -1.79 -13.78
N GLY A 160 12.12 -1.76 -13.94
CA GLY A 160 13.06 -2.64 -13.23
C GLY A 160 13.13 -2.38 -11.71
N SER A 161 12.60 -1.25 -11.25
CA SER A 161 12.76 -0.72 -9.88
C SER A 161 11.54 -0.95 -8.98
N ARG A 162 10.68 -1.93 -9.26
CA ARG A 162 9.50 -2.30 -8.44
C ARG A 162 9.78 -2.50 -6.94
N GLN A 163 11.02 -2.80 -6.58
CA GLN A 163 11.46 -2.95 -5.19
C GLN A 163 11.39 -1.63 -4.38
N LEU A 164 11.38 -0.46 -5.04
CA LEU A 164 11.24 0.83 -4.37
C LEU A 164 9.91 0.91 -3.62
N TYR A 165 8.80 0.63 -4.32
CA TYR A 165 7.49 0.68 -3.66
C TYR A 165 7.34 -0.37 -2.56
N LYS A 166 7.84 -1.59 -2.79
CA LYS A 166 7.91 -2.63 -1.74
C LYS A 166 8.62 -2.14 -0.47
N ALA A 167 9.69 -1.37 -0.63
CA ALA A 167 10.49 -0.92 0.49
C ALA A 167 9.74 0.11 1.35
N LEU A 168 8.80 0.88 0.78
CA LEU A 168 7.97 1.84 1.51
C LEU A 168 6.64 1.25 2.00
N ALA A 169 6.09 0.23 1.33
CA ALA A 169 4.81 -0.40 1.65
C ALA A 169 4.86 -1.34 2.88
N TYR A 170 5.32 -0.85 4.04
CA TYR A 170 5.09 -1.48 5.35
C TYR A 170 3.96 -0.72 6.02
N VAL A 171 2.80 -1.33 6.18
CA VAL A 171 1.58 -0.62 6.57
C VAL A 171 1.66 -0.09 8.01
N HIS A 172 1.57 1.23 8.17
CA HIS A 172 1.08 1.95 9.35
C HIS A 172 1.55 1.49 10.72
N ASP A 173 2.84 1.15 10.81
CA ASP A 173 3.54 0.93 12.06
C ASP A 173 4.67 1.94 12.24
N ASP A 174 5.26 1.96 13.43
CA ASP A 174 6.33 2.92 13.77
C ASP A 174 7.57 2.79 12.85
N GLN A 175 7.75 1.62 12.20
CA GLN A 175 8.83 1.46 11.23
C GLN A 175 8.55 2.16 9.92
N GLU A 176 7.30 2.13 9.44
CA GLU A 176 6.88 2.90 8.27
C GLU A 176 7.14 4.38 8.48
N LYS A 177 6.71 4.90 9.64
CA LYS A 177 6.96 6.29 10.03
C LYS A 177 8.44 6.60 10.03
N THR A 178 9.25 5.79 10.72
CA THR A 178 10.71 5.98 10.78
C THR A 178 11.33 5.94 9.38
N ARG A 179 10.86 5.03 8.52
CA ARG A 179 11.37 4.89 7.16
C ARG A 179 10.99 6.09 6.30
N PHE A 180 9.74 6.53 6.38
CA PHE A 180 9.24 7.68 5.66
C PHE A 180 9.97 8.96 6.08
N GLU A 181 10.13 9.16 7.39
CA GLU A 181 10.92 10.24 7.98
C GLU A 181 12.37 10.21 7.49
N PHE A 182 13.02 9.04 7.50
CA PHE A 182 14.39 8.90 7.00
C PHE A 182 14.51 9.20 5.51
N LEU A 183 13.57 8.72 4.69
CA LEU A 183 13.63 8.88 3.24
C LEU A 183 13.23 10.29 2.78
N THR A 184 12.32 10.97 3.46
CA THR A 184 11.76 12.25 3.00
C THR A 184 12.16 13.45 3.87
N GLY A 185 12.66 13.21 5.08
CA GLY A 185 12.85 14.24 6.10
C GLY A 185 11.55 14.81 6.68
N THR A 186 10.38 14.32 6.25
CA THR A 186 9.08 14.79 6.71
C THR A 186 8.68 14.05 7.98
N THR A 187 8.50 14.79 9.07
CA THR A 187 8.08 14.23 10.37
C THR A 187 6.59 13.88 10.41
N GLY A 188 6.26 12.83 11.15
CA GLY A 188 4.89 12.38 11.34
C GLY A 188 4.44 11.33 10.33
N PHE A 189 3.13 11.02 10.37
CA PHE A 189 2.54 10.03 9.48
C PHE A 189 2.09 10.65 8.17
N LEU A 190 2.33 9.95 7.07
CA LEU A 190 1.62 10.22 5.84
C LEU A 190 0.15 9.81 6.03
N ALA A 191 -0.75 10.77 5.90
CA ALA A 191 -2.18 10.55 6.07
C ALA A 191 -2.93 10.97 4.81
N TYR A 192 -3.91 10.19 4.40
CA TYR A 192 -4.89 10.62 3.38
C TYR A 192 -6.15 11.10 4.11
N PRO A 193 -6.76 12.25 3.73
CA PRO A 193 -6.51 13.05 2.52
C PRO A 193 -5.48 14.19 2.66
N ASP A 194 -4.72 14.28 3.76
CA ASP A 194 -3.76 15.37 3.97
C ASP A 194 -2.56 15.32 2.99
N ALA A 195 -2.25 14.12 2.50
CA ALA A 195 -1.34 13.87 1.39
C ALA A 195 -2.14 13.39 0.17
N THR A 196 -1.91 14.04 -0.97
CA THR A 196 -2.62 13.78 -2.23
C THR A 196 -1.63 13.75 -3.38
N PHE A 197 -2.06 13.28 -4.56
CA PHE A 197 -1.24 13.35 -5.77
C PHE A 197 -0.87 14.79 -6.13
N GLU A 198 -1.76 15.75 -5.91
CA GLU A 198 -1.50 17.17 -6.16
C GLU A 198 -0.34 17.69 -5.31
N HIS A 199 -0.31 17.34 -4.02
CA HIS A 199 0.78 17.68 -3.12
C HIS A 199 2.13 17.16 -3.63
N VAL A 200 2.17 15.94 -4.18
CA VAL A 200 3.41 15.35 -4.70
C VAL A 200 3.80 15.99 -6.03
N LEU A 201 2.86 16.09 -6.98
CA LEU A 201 3.17 16.46 -8.37
C LEU A 201 3.31 17.96 -8.59
N LEU A 202 2.40 18.76 -8.04
CA LEU A 202 2.35 20.20 -8.29
C LEU A 202 3.13 20.98 -7.25
N HIS A 203 3.06 20.55 -5.99
CA HIS A 203 3.73 21.25 -4.88
C HIS A 203 5.08 20.65 -4.52
N GLY A 204 5.45 19.49 -5.08
CA GLY A 204 6.72 18.85 -4.82
C GLY A 204 6.94 18.46 -3.36
N ARG A 205 5.88 18.16 -2.61
CA ARG A 205 5.97 17.67 -1.22
C ARG A 205 6.45 16.21 -1.19
N TYR A 206 6.95 15.80 -0.03
CA TYR A 206 7.36 14.42 0.27
C TYR A 206 8.46 13.85 -0.63
N ARG A 207 9.33 14.72 -1.16
CA ARG A 207 10.43 14.31 -2.05
C ARG A 207 11.45 13.45 -1.32
N ILE A 208 11.89 12.39 -1.97
CA ILE A 208 13.02 11.59 -1.55
C ILE A 208 14.28 12.16 -2.23
N PRO A 209 15.29 12.63 -1.48
CA PRO A 209 16.48 13.23 -2.07
C PRO A 209 17.38 12.19 -2.74
N ALA A 210 18.24 12.66 -3.65
CA ALA A 210 19.07 11.82 -4.51
C ALA A 210 20.02 10.89 -3.73
N ASP A 211 20.52 11.34 -2.57
CA ASP A 211 21.41 10.56 -1.70
C ASP A 211 20.74 9.31 -1.12
N LYS A 212 19.40 9.20 -1.21
CA LYS A 212 18.67 8.03 -0.77
C LYS A 212 18.53 6.96 -1.85
N PHE A 213 18.97 7.21 -3.08
CA PHE A 213 18.91 6.25 -4.17
C PHE A 213 20.29 5.65 -4.48
N VAL A 214 20.28 4.37 -4.85
CA VAL A 214 21.44 3.66 -5.36
C VAL A 214 21.06 2.99 -6.67
N LEU A 215 21.87 3.21 -7.71
CA LEU A 215 21.79 2.49 -8.96
C LEU A 215 22.55 1.16 -8.82
N ILE A 216 21.88 0.05 -9.11
CA ILE A 216 22.48 -1.28 -9.06
C ILE A 216 22.26 -2.03 -10.38
N GLY A 217 23.10 -3.03 -10.64
CA GLY A 217 23.10 -3.83 -11.88
C GLY A 217 24.14 -3.36 -12.90
N ALA A 218 24.43 -4.21 -13.88
CA ALA A 218 25.32 -3.95 -15.00
C ALA A 218 24.59 -4.24 -16.33
N GLY A 219 24.97 -3.57 -17.42
CA GLY A 219 24.24 -3.68 -18.70
C GLY A 219 22.77 -3.24 -18.57
N GLY A 220 21.91 -3.63 -19.51
CA GLY A 220 20.48 -3.23 -19.57
C GLY A 220 19.59 -3.67 -18.40
N GLU A 221 20.13 -4.29 -17.34
CA GLU A 221 19.39 -4.73 -16.15
C GLU A 221 19.50 -3.76 -14.95
N ARG A 222 19.73 -2.48 -15.22
CA ARG A 222 19.84 -1.46 -14.18
C ARG A 222 18.52 -1.30 -13.43
N ARG A 223 18.62 -1.13 -12.11
CA ARG A 223 17.47 -0.82 -11.24
C ARG A 223 17.89 0.07 -10.09
N LEU A 224 16.94 0.81 -9.54
CA LEU A 224 17.11 1.66 -8.38
C LEU A 224 16.71 0.91 -7.10
N ARG A 225 17.41 1.24 -6.01
CA ARG A 225 17.04 0.86 -4.65
C ARG A 225 17.20 2.07 -3.72
N PHE A 226 16.49 2.03 -2.60
CA PHE A 226 16.80 2.93 -1.51
C PHE A 226 18.07 2.49 -0.79
N VAL A 227 18.82 3.46 -0.25
CA VAL A 227 19.86 3.18 0.73
C VAL A 227 19.27 2.42 1.94
N PRO A 228 20.04 1.54 2.59
CA PRO A 228 19.58 0.85 3.79
C PRO A 228 19.19 1.84 4.90
N LEU A 229 18.12 1.52 5.64
CA LEU A 229 17.81 2.22 6.87
C LEU A 229 18.89 1.94 7.92
N PRO A 230 19.24 2.92 8.77
CA PRO A 230 19.99 2.67 9.98
C PRO A 230 19.28 1.61 10.84
N PRO A 231 20.01 0.75 11.57
CA PRO A 231 19.40 -0.22 12.47
C PRO A 231 18.59 0.51 13.56
N HIS A 232 17.40 -0.01 13.85
CA HIS A 232 16.62 0.45 15.02
C HIS A 232 17.39 0.12 16.30
N THR A 233 17.58 1.13 17.14
CA THR A 233 18.23 0.99 18.45
C THR A 233 17.28 0.47 19.51
N GLU A 234 15.97 0.56 19.28
CA GLU A 234 14.93 0.13 20.22
C GLU A 234 14.15 -1.08 19.69
N PRO A 235 13.81 -2.04 20.57
CA PRO A 235 12.94 -3.16 20.21
C PRO A 235 11.53 -2.64 19.90
N LEU A 236 10.94 -3.17 18.83
CA LEU A 236 9.61 -2.78 18.39
C LEU A 236 8.55 -3.37 19.32
N ALA A 237 7.55 -2.56 19.67
CA ALA A 237 6.45 -2.99 20.52
C ALA A 237 5.47 -3.97 19.83
N THR A 238 5.39 -3.95 18.49
CA THR A 238 4.47 -4.80 17.72
C THR A 238 5.18 -5.53 16.58
N PRO A 239 4.69 -6.70 16.13
CA PRO A 239 5.28 -7.42 15.02
C PRO A 239 5.17 -6.61 13.72
N VAL A 240 6.27 -6.58 12.97
CA VAL A 240 6.36 -5.94 11.66
C VAL A 240 5.65 -6.81 10.63
N LYS A 241 4.71 -6.22 9.88
CA LYS A 241 4.00 -6.93 8.82
C LYS A 241 4.18 -6.22 7.49
N ARG A 242 4.62 -6.98 6.49
CA ARG A 242 4.57 -6.51 5.10
C ARG A 242 3.13 -6.28 4.69
N CYS A 243 2.90 -5.25 3.87
CA CYS A 243 1.60 -5.00 3.27
C CYS A 243 1.03 -6.29 2.65
N PRO A 244 -0.25 -6.62 2.91
CA PRO A 244 -0.93 -7.76 2.27
C PRO A 244 -0.73 -7.81 0.75
N ALA A 245 -0.73 -6.64 0.11
CA ALA A 245 -0.49 -6.41 -1.31
C ALA A 245 0.85 -6.97 -1.82
N GLU A 246 1.86 -7.09 -0.96
CA GLU A 246 3.18 -7.67 -1.28
C GLU A 246 3.28 -9.17 -0.96
N ARG A 247 2.45 -9.67 -0.04
CA ARG A 247 2.52 -11.06 0.44
C ARG A 247 1.70 -12.02 -0.42
N LEU A 248 0.55 -11.57 -0.90
CA LEU A 248 -0.36 -12.38 -1.70
C LEU A 248 0.17 -12.52 -3.13
N ARG A 249 0.43 -13.76 -3.56
CA ARG A 249 0.98 -14.11 -4.88
C ARG A 249 -0.02 -14.90 -5.71
N GLY A 250 0.11 -14.85 -7.03
CA GLY A 250 -0.65 -15.71 -7.95
C GLY A 250 -2.14 -15.38 -8.07
N ILE A 251 -2.56 -14.20 -7.64
CA ILE A 251 -3.94 -13.71 -7.79
C ILE A 251 -4.09 -12.86 -9.07
N VAL A 252 -2.99 -12.31 -9.59
CA VAL A 252 -2.95 -11.53 -10.83
C VAL A 252 -1.97 -12.22 -11.77
N ASP A 253 -2.47 -12.72 -12.90
CA ASP A 253 -1.71 -13.64 -13.78
C ASP A 253 -0.45 -13.02 -14.40
N GLU A 254 -0.33 -11.68 -14.42
CA GLU A 254 0.78 -10.96 -15.05
C GLU A 254 1.79 -10.34 -14.06
N HIS A 255 1.43 -10.23 -12.77
CA HIS A 255 2.29 -9.58 -11.76
C HIS A 255 2.45 -10.42 -10.50
N PRO A 256 3.67 -10.53 -9.96
CA PRO A 256 3.90 -11.36 -8.77
C PRO A 256 3.24 -10.82 -7.50
N THR A 257 2.90 -9.52 -7.43
CA THR A 257 2.28 -8.82 -6.27
C THR A 257 1.43 -7.60 -6.71
N LEU A 258 0.55 -7.03 -5.85
CA LEU A 258 -0.12 -5.75 -6.19
C LEU A 258 0.91 -4.69 -6.42
N ASN A 259 1.94 -4.70 -5.58
CA ASN A 259 2.86 -3.60 -5.52
C ASN A 259 3.55 -3.47 -6.87
N ALA A 260 3.85 -4.59 -7.52
CA ALA A 260 4.28 -4.62 -8.91
C ALA A 260 3.21 -4.09 -9.88
N ALA A 261 1.96 -4.55 -9.77
CA ALA A 261 0.86 -4.11 -10.64
C ALA A 261 0.56 -2.59 -10.52
N LEU A 262 0.49 -2.08 -9.30
CA LEU A 262 0.32 -0.65 -8.99
C LEU A 262 1.50 0.16 -9.50
N TRP A 263 2.72 -0.30 -9.25
CA TRP A 263 3.92 0.37 -9.73
C TRP A 263 3.92 0.50 -11.26
N ASP A 264 3.63 -0.60 -11.95
CA ASP A 264 3.57 -0.61 -13.41
C ASP A 264 2.42 0.25 -13.94
N LEU A 265 1.26 0.25 -13.28
CA LEU A 265 0.11 1.09 -13.64
C LEU A 265 0.42 2.60 -13.50
N VAL A 266 1.09 2.99 -12.41
CA VAL A 266 1.50 4.39 -12.21
C VAL A 266 2.54 4.78 -13.28
N ILE A 267 3.47 3.89 -13.62
CA ILE A 267 4.40 4.10 -14.74
C ILE A 267 3.64 4.28 -16.06
N ASP A 268 2.62 3.47 -16.34
CA ASP A 268 1.83 3.57 -17.56
C ASP A 268 1.10 4.91 -17.65
N ILE A 269 0.55 5.40 -16.54
CA ILE A 269 -0.06 6.74 -16.45
C ILE A 269 0.99 7.81 -16.75
N TYR A 270 2.19 7.69 -16.17
CA TYR A 270 3.29 8.63 -16.42
C TYR A 270 3.72 8.62 -17.89
N ASP A 271 3.82 7.45 -18.50
CA ASP A 271 4.17 7.28 -19.92
C ASP A 271 3.16 7.96 -20.83
N ARG A 272 1.86 7.68 -20.62
CA ARG A 272 0.77 8.29 -21.38
C ARG A 272 0.70 9.81 -21.21
N SER A 273 1.01 10.29 -20.02
CA SER A 273 1.06 11.74 -19.75
C SER A 273 2.31 12.43 -20.31
N GLY A 274 3.26 11.69 -20.90
CA GLY A 274 4.50 12.25 -21.44
C GLY A 274 5.55 12.62 -20.38
N ARG A 275 5.39 12.18 -19.13
CA ARG A 275 6.33 12.49 -18.02
C ARG A 275 7.75 11.99 -18.27
N PHE A 276 7.92 10.96 -19.11
CA PHE A 276 9.23 10.42 -19.49
C PHE A 276 9.90 11.15 -20.65
N ALA A 277 9.21 12.10 -21.31
CA ALA A 277 9.81 12.88 -22.39
C ALA A 277 11.06 13.62 -21.89
N PRO A 278 12.04 13.88 -22.79
CA PRO A 278 13.13 14.82 -22.50
C PRO A 278 12.55 16.16 -22.04
N ALA A 279 13.17 16.76 -21.03
CA ALA A 279 12.83 18.09 -20.55
C ALA A 279 13.18 19.16 -21.59
#